data_AF-A0A2V9Z694-F1
#
_entry.id   AF-A0A2V9Z694-F1
#
_cell.length_a   1.000
_cell.length_b   1.000
_cell.length_c   1.000
_cell.angle_alpha   90.00
_cell.angle_beta   90.00
_cell.angle_gamma   90.00
#
_symmetry.space_group_name_H-M   'P 1'
#
loop_
_entity.id
_entity.type
_entity.pdbx_description
1 polymer ?
#
loop_
_entity_poly.entity_id
_entity_poly.type
_entity_poly.pdbx_seq_one_letter_code
_entity_poly.pdbx_strand_id
1 'polypeptide(L)'
;YVQWSIQGDLFCTLDGTHKSYCTPESYKGFSARLWHNLGNGKFEDATQKAAFYDPTSKSLGVAILDYNGDGWPDILLANDTQPNKLYLNKQNGTFEEKAISAGIAFSEDGVARAGMGVDAADYDRSGHPSILIRNFANQMLSMYHNEG
;
A
#
# COMPACT_ATOMS: atom_id res chain seq x y z
N TYR A 1 -3.93 1.15 8.95
CA TYR A 1 -3.05 0.00 9.17
C TYR A 1 -3.85 -1.23 9.58
N VAL A 2 -4.30 -1.39 10.84
CA VAL A 2 -5.20 -2.51 11.24
C VAL A 2 -6.45 -2.02 11.98
N GLN A 3 -7.52 -2.80 11.94
CA GLN A 3 -8.70 -2.61 12.78
C GLN A 3 -8.44 -3.17 14.18
N TRP A 4 -8.10 -2.29 15.12
CA TRP A 4 -7.83 -2.63 16.52
C TRP A 4 -8.65 -1.75 17.47
N SER A 5 -9.09 -2.33 18.59
CA SER A 5 -9.70 -1.60 19.71
C SER A 5 -9.37 -2.31 21.03
N ILE A 6 -9.45 -1.60 22.16
CA ILE A 6 -9.18 -2.16 23.49
C ILE A 6 -10.12 -3.34 23.79
N GLN A 7 -11.40 -3.22 23.44
CA GLN A 7 -12.41 -4.25 23.67
C GLN A 7 -12.29 -5.43 22.69
N GLY A 8 -11.79 -5.18 21.48
CA GLY A 8 -11.59 -6.19 20.44
C GLY A 8 -10.17 -6.75 20.40
N ASP A 9 -9.34 -6.44 21.39
CA ASP A 9 -7.95 -6.86 21.40
C ASP A 9 -7.85 -8.38 21.58
N LEU A 10 -7.24 -9.03 20.59
CA LEU A 10 -7.13 -10.48 20.54
C LEU A 10 -6.18 -10.98 21.64
N PHE A 11 -6.50 -12.14 22.22
CA PHE A 11 -5.60 -12.82 23.12
C PHE A 11 -4.62 -13.66 22.28
N CYS A 12 -3.39 -13.18 22.14
CA CYS A 12 -2.28 -13.98 21.65
C CYS A 12 -1.33 -14.30 22.79
N THR A 13 -0.58 -15.39 22.65
CA THR A 13 0.40 -15.82 23.64
C THR A 13 1.56 -16.50 22.94
N LEU A 14 2.77 -16.29 23.45
CA LEU A 14 3.97 -16.96 22.96
C LEU A 14 4.31 -18.21 23.78
N ASP A 15 3.86 -18.26 25.03
CA ASP A 15 4.14 -19.34 25.99
C ASP A 15 2.90 -20.16 26.36
N GLY A 16 1.74 -19.84 25.79
CA GLY A 16 0.46 -20.50 26.07
C GLY A 16 -0.29 -19.95 27.29
N THR A 17 0.30 -19.06 28.08
CA THR A 17 -0.23 -18.66 29.41
C THR A 17 -0.31 -17.16 29.61
N HIS A 18 0.71 -16.39 29.20
CA HIS A 18 0.73 -14.94 29.34
C HIS A 18 0.31 -14.28 28.02
N LYS A 19 -0.50 -13.23 28.13
CA LYS A 19 -0.88 -12.44 26.98
C LYS A 19 0.36 -11.77 26.37
N SER A 20 0.50 -11.90 25.07
CA SER A 20 1.46 -11.21 24.22
C SER A 20 0.72 -10.43 23.12
N TYR A 21 1.46 -9.67 22.33
CA TYR A 21 0.91 -9.01 21.14
C TYR A 21 0.63 -10.04 20.04
N CYS A 22 -0.47 -9.84 19.32
CA CYS A 22 -0.74 -10.61 18.11
C CYS A 22 0.06 -10.06 16.93
N THR A 23 0.39 -10.93 15.97
CA THR A 23 1.02 -10.50 14.73
C THR A 23 0.02 -9.74 13.85
N PRO A 24 0.47 -8.87 12.94
CA PRO A 24 -0.41 -8.09 12.07
C PRO A 24 -1.42 -8.95 11.31
N GLU A 25 -1.06 -10.17 10.91
CA GLU A 25 -1.92 -11.14 10.20
C GLU A 25 -3.20 -11.48 10.96
N SER A 26 -3.18 -11.40 12.29
CA SER A 26 -4.34 -11.72 13.14
C SER A 26 -5.44 -10.65 13.07
N TYR A 27 -5.09 -9.43 12.65
CA TYR A 27 -6.05 -8.33 12.54
C TYR A 27 -6.47 -8.08 11.09
N LYS A 28 -7.71 -7.61 10.91
CA LYS A 28 -8.19 -7.11 9.63
C LYS A 28 -7.48 -5.81 9.27
N GLY A 29 -7.29 -5.59 7.97
CA GLY A 29 -6.75 -4.35 7.43
C GLY A 29 -7.67 -3.15 7.66
N PHE A 30 -7.15 -1.97 7.32
CA PHE A 30 -7.91 -0.73 7.31
C PHE A 30 -7.46 0.13 6.13
N SER A 31 -8.43 0.67 5.40
CA SER A 31 -8.19 1.51 4.23
C SER A 31 -7.33 2.71 4.56
N ALA A 32 -6.39 3.03 3.66
CA ALA A 32 -5.84 4.36 3.57
C ALA A 32 -6.96 5.37 3.23
N ARG A 33 -6.75 6.63 3.60
CA ARG A 33 -7.71 7.71 3.31
C ARG A 33 -7.14 8.68 2.30
N LEU A 34 -7.99 9.10 1.36
CA LEU A 34 -7.68 10.14 0.40
C LEU A 34 -8.47 11.39 0.77
N TRP A 35 -7.75 12.50 0.96
CA TRP A 35 -8.35 13.80 1.28
C TRP A 35 -8.20 14.75 0.11
N HIS A 36 -9.31 15.27 -0.39
CA HIS A 36 -9.32 16.24 -1.48
C HIS A 36 -9.26 17.66 -0.92
N ASN A 37 -8.27 18.44 -1.36
CA ASN A 37 -8.09 19.84 -0.97
C ASN A 37 -9.12 20.72 -1.69
N LEU A 38 -9.97 21.42 -0.92
CA LEU A 38 -11.01 22.33 -1.42
C LEU A 38 -10.53 23.79 -1.47
N GLY A 39 -9.25 24.05 -1.17
CA GLY A 39 -8.70 25.38 -0.98
C GLY A 39 -8.99 25.94 0.42
N ASN A 40 -8.34 27.05 0.76
CA ASN A 40 -8.56 27.78 2.03
C ASN A 40 -8.43 26.91 3.29
N GLY A 41 -7.53 25.93 3.28
CA GLY A 41 -7.29 25.00 4.39
C GLY A 41 -8.41 23.98 4.64
N LYS A 42 -9.37 23.82 3.71
CA LYS A 42 -10.46 22.85 3.81
C LYS A 42 -10.16 21.59 3.02
N PHE A 43 -10.53 20.45 3.59
CA PHE A 43 -10.40 19.14 2.97
C PHE A 43 -11.69 18.35 3.13
N GLU A 44 -12.02 17.55 2.13
CA GLU A 44 -13.09 16.54 2.21
C GLU A 44 -12.52 15.13 2.12
N ASP A 45 -13.13 14.17 2.82
CA ASP A 45 -12.79 12.76 2.67
C ASP A 45 -13.32 12.27 1.31
N ALA A 46 -12.41 12.05 0.37
CA ALA A 46 -12.70 11.59 -0.97
C ALA A 46 -12.55 10.07 -1.13
N THR A 47 -12.20 9.33 -0.07
CA THR A 47 -11.80 7.92 -0.14
C THR A 47 -12.81 7.05 -0.90
N GLN A 48 -14.10 7.20 -0.60
CA GLN A 48 -15.17 6.45 -1.28
C GLN A 48 -15.45 7.01 -2.69
N LYS A 49 -15.58 8.34 -2.81
CA LYS A 49 -15.89 9.01 -4.08
C LYS A 49 -14.84 8.76 -5.15
N ALA A 50 -13.58 8.63 -4.76
CA ALA A 50 -12.45 8.38 -5.63
C ALA A 50 -12.20 6.89 -5.90
N ALA A 51 -13.08 5.98 -5.43
CA ALA A 51 -12.89 4.53 -5.52
C ALA A 51 -11.56 4.03 -4.90
N PHE A 52 -11.08 4.71 -3.85
CA PHE A 52 -9.83 4.40 -3.16
C PHE A 52 -10.01 3.53 -1.90
N TYR A 53 -11.27 3.33 -1.46
CA TYR A 53 -11.56 2.55 -0.27
C TYR A 53 -11.23 1.06 -0.45
N ASP A 54 -10.29 0.56 0.35
CA ASP A 54 -9.96 -0.86 0.40
C ASP A 54 -9.68 -1.29 1.86
N PRO A 55 -10.63 -1.99 2.52
CA PRO A 55 -10.46 -2.42 3.91
C PRO A 55 -9.50 -3.60 4.07
N THR A 56 -8.96 -4.17 2.98
CA THR A 56 -7.95 -5.22 3.02
C THR A 56 -6.52 -4.67 3.20
N SER A 57 -6.32 -3.38 2.94
CA SER A 57 -5.00 -2.74 3.02
C SER A 57 -4.43 -2.67 4.43
N LYS A 58 -3.11 -2.77 4.54
CA LYS A 58 -2.33 -2.60 5.77
C LYS A 58 -1.13 -1.69 5.50
N SER A 59 -1.44 -0.49 5.00
CA SER A 59 -0.42 0.37 4.40
C SER A 59 0.52 0.98 5.44
N LEU A 60 1.81 0.89 5.17
CA LEU A 60 2.89 1.50 5.96
C LEU A 60 3.77 2.45 5.14
N GLY A 61 3.78 2.31 3.81
CA GLY A 61 4.48 3.21 2.90
C GLY A 61 3.57 3.71 1.78
N VAL A 62 3.85 4.92 1.29
CA VAL A 62 3.19 5.53 0.13
C VAL A 62 4.24 6.14 -0.79
N ALA A 63 4.08 5.95 -2.09
CA ALA A 63 4.85 6.64 -3.13
C ALA A 63 3.90 7.20 -4.17
N ILE A 64 4.28 8.35 -4.75
CA ILE A 64 3.57 9.00 -5.85
C ILE A 64 4.48 8.93 -7.07
N LEU A 65 3.96 8.42 -8.18
CA LEU A 65 4.69 8.24 -9.44
C LEU A 65 3.73 8.32 -10.61
N ASP A 66 4.25 8.60 -11.81
CA ASP A 66 3.51 8.43 -13.06
C ASP A 66 3.85 7.04 -13.61
N TYR A 67 3.05 6.03 -13.26
CA TYR A 67 3.39 4.63 -13.55
C TYR A 67 3.19 4.29 -15.03
N ASN A 68 2.15 4.86 -15.66
CA ASN A 68 1.78 4.59 -17.06
C ASN A 68 2.27 5.67 -18.04
N GLY A 69 2.96 6.71 -17.57
CA GLY A 69 3.51 7.78 -18.40
C GLY A 69 2.46 8.73 -18.98
N ASP A 70 1.29 8.85 -18.35
CA ASP A 70 0.19 9.70 -18.84
C ASP A 70 0.24 11.14 -18.31
N GLY A 71 1.25 11.45 -17.49
CA GLY A 71 1.47 12.75 -16.86
C GLY A 71 0.65 12.98 -15.59
N TRP A 72 -0.15 12.01 -15.13
CA TRP A 72 -0.91 12.11 -13.89
C TRP A 72 -0.30 11.29 -12.76
N PRO A 73 -0.37 11.80 -11.52
CA PRO A 73 0.15 11.06 -10.38
C PRO A 73 -0.74 9.87 -10.04
N ASP A 74 -0.13 8.69 -10.03
CA ASP A 74 -0.63 7.45 -9.47
C ASP A 74 -0.15 7.28 -8.03
N ILE A 75 -0.81 6.37 -7.29
CA ILE A 75 -0.53 6.14 -5.87
C ILE A 75 -0.18 4.69 -5.62
N LEU A 76 1.02 4.44 -5.11
CA LEU A 76 1.43 3.12 -4.66
C LEU A 76 1.40 3.03 -3.14
N LEU A 77 0.80 1.97 -2.61
CA LEU A 77 0.81 1.62 -1.18
C LEU A 77 1.61 0.34 -0.94
N ALA A 78 2.66 0.45 -0.13
CA ALA A 78 3.36 -0.72 0.43
C ALA A 78 2.57 -1.22 1.64
N ASN A 79 2.13 -2.47 1.56
CA ASN A 79 1.27 -3.09 2.56
C ASN A 79 2.02 -4.14 3.36
N ASP A 80 1.72 -4.22 4.65
CA ASP A 80 2.27 -5.23 5.53
C ASP A 80 1.42 -6.50 5.54
N THR A 81 2.01 -7.66 5.28
CA THR A 81 1.35 -8.99 5.25
C THR A 81 0.16 -9.09 4.29
N GLN A 82 -0.02 -8.09 3.42
CA GLN A 82 -1.12 -7.97 2.47
C GLN A 82 -0.54 -7.51 1.13
N PRO A 83 -1.21 -7.80 0.00
CA PRO A 83 -0.69 -7.42 -1.30
C PRO A 83 -0.49 -5.91 -1.40
N ASN A 84 0.61 -5.46 -2.01
CA ASN A 84 0.79 -4.05 -2.33
C ASN A 84 -0.33 -3.56 -3.25
N LYS A 85 -0.57 -2.25 -3.27
CA LYS A 85 -1.61 -1.64 -4.12
C LYS A 85 -0.98 -0.59 -5.02
N LEU A 86 -1.49 -0.51 -6.24
CA LEU A 86 -1.14 0.52 -7.21
C LEU A 86 -2.45 1.09 -7.74
N TYR A 87 -2.75 2.32 -7.36
CA TYR A 87 -3.95 3.02 -7.76
C TYR A 87 -3.61 3.92 -8.94
N LEU A 88 -4.02 3.48 -10.12
CA LEU A 88 -3.92 4.22 -11.36
C LEU A 88 -4.96 5.34 -11.39
N ASN A 89 -4.53 6.57 -11.63
CA ASN A 89 -5.38 7.74 -11.73
C ASN A 89 -6.17 7.72 -13.05
N LYS A 90 -7.50 7.76 -12.96
CA LYS A 90 -8.38 7.72 -14.16
C LYS A 90 -8.67 9.10 -14.75
N GLN A 91 -8.02 10.15 -14.24
CA GLN A 91 -8.15 11.55 -14.69
C GLN A 91 -9.58 12.13 -14.62
N ASN A 92 -10.48 11.45 -13.91
CA ASN A 92 -11.88 11.85 -13.71
C ASN A 92 -12.23 11.95 -12.22
N GLY A 93 -11.22 11.99 -11.35
CA GLY A 93 -11.35 12.01 -9.90
C GLY A 93 -11.48 10.65 -9.23
N THR A 94 -11.34 9.54 -9.97
CA THR A 94 -11.29 8.17 -9.42
C THR A 94 -9.97 7.48 -9.70
N PHE A 95 -9.74 6.40 -8.95
CA PHE A 95 -8.59 5.51 -9.11
C PHE A 95 -9.04 4.08 -9.43
N GLU A 96 -8.14 3.32 -10.06
CA GLU A 96 -8.29 1.90 -10.35
C GLU A 96 -7.11 1.12 -9.78
N GLU A 97 -7.38 0.07 -9.00
CA GLU A 97 -6.32 -0.79 -8.44
C GLU A 97 -5.73 -1.71 -9.52
N LYS A 98 -4.40 -1.74 -9.65
CA LYS A 98 -3.65 -2.37 -10.75
C LYS A 98 -2.44 -3.20 -10.30
N ALA A 99 -2.18 -3.38 -9.01
CA ALA A 99 -0.92 -3.97 -8.54
C ALA A 99 -0.71 -5.42 -9.02
N ILE A 100 -1.79 -6.19 -9.18
CA ILE A 100 -1.69 -7.57 -9.72
C ILE A 100 -1.21 -7.54 -11.16
N SER A 101 -1.88 -6.75 -12.02
CA SER A 101 -1.50 -6.62 -13.42
C SER A 101 -0.12 -5.96 -13.62
N ALA A 102 0.27 -5.07 -12.71
CA ALA A 102 1.59 -4.44 -12.69
C ALA A 102 2.69 -5.36 -12.13
N GLY A 103 2.35 -6.54 -11.60
CA GLY A 103 3.34 -7.49 -11.06
C GLY A 103 3.95 -7.10 -9.72
N ILE A 104 3.41 -6.11 -9.01
CA ILE A 104 3.98 -5.61 -7.73
C ILE A 104 3.18 -6.01 -6.49
N ALA A 105 1.98 -6.60 -6.67
CA ALA A 105 1.11 -7.00 -5.57
C ALA A 105 1.74 -8.06 -4.65
N PHE A 106 2.46 -9.01 -5.25
CA PHE A 106 3.00 -10.19 -4.57
C PHE A 106 4.51 -10.34 -4.84
N SER A 107 5.13 -11.24 -4.10
CA SER A 107 6.44 -11.79 -4.44
C SER A 107 6.38 -12.72 -5.66
N GLU A 108 7.54 -13.11 -6.18
CA GLU A 108 7.69 -14.10 -7.26
C GLU A 108 7.02 -15.45 -6.93
N ASP A 109 6.98 -15.82 -5.65
CA ASP A 109 6.29 -17.03 -5.17
C ASP A 109 4.77 -16.86 -5.01
N GLY A 110 4.21 -15.71 -5.39
CA GLY A 110 2.79 -15.40 -5.24
C GLY A 110 2.36 -15.08 -3.80
N VAL A 111 3.30 -14.82 -2.89
CA VAL A 111 3.04 -14.55 -1.47
C VAL A 111 3.12 -13.05 -1.18
N ALA A 112 2.19 -12.53 -0.37
CA ALA A 112 2.23 -11.16 0.10
C ALA A 112 3.42 -10.96 1.03
N ARG A 113 4.20 -9.90 0.79
CA ARG A 113 5.32 -9.52 1.65
C ARG A 113 4.86 -8.54 2.72
N ALA A 114 5.74 -8.28 3.67
CA ALA A 114 5.58 -7.32 4.75
C ALA A 114 6.24 -5.99 4.35
N GLY A 115 5.58 -5.23 3.47
CA GLY A 115 6.06 -3.96 2.96
C GLY A 115 6.06 -2.87 4.03
N MET A 116 7.24 -2.36 4.37
CA MET A 116 7.48 -1.41 5.46
C MET A 116 7.74 0.02 4.98
N GLY A 117 8.17 0.18 3.73
CA GLY A 117 8.44 1.48 3.12
C GLY A 117 8.62 1.34 1.62
N VAL A 118 8.40 2.44 0.90
CA VAL A 118 8.52 2.48 -0.56
C VAL A 118 9.06 3.81 -1.02
N ASP A 119 9.82 3.76 -2.12
CA ASP A 119 10.25 4.93 -2.88
C ASP A 119 10.15 4.63 -4.39
N ALA A 120 10.07 5.67 -5.20
CA ALA A 120 9.99 5.56 -6.65
C ALA A 120 10.94 6.57 -7.33
N ALA A 121 11.72 6.09 -8.30
CA ALA A 121 12.67 6.91 -9.03
C ALA A 121 12.97 6.35 -10.42
N ASP A 122 13.21 7.25 -11.37
CA ASP A 122 13.79 6.92 -12.67
C ASP A 122 15.32 6.80 -12.53
N TYR A 123 15.77 5.66 -11.99
CA TYR A 123 17.18 5.45 -11.64
C TYR A 123 18.07 5.19 -12.86
N ASP A 124 17.49 4.70 -13.96
CA ASP A 124 18.19 4.33 -15.18
C ASP A 124 18.02 5.35 -16.32
N ARG A 125 17.21 6.39 -16.10
CA ARG A 125 16.90 7.46 -17.06
C ARG A 125 16.10 6.95 -18.26
N SER A 126 15.29 5.93 -18.06
CA SER A 126 14.34 5.42 -19.06
C SER A 126 13.19 6.38 -19.30
N GLY A 127 12.92 7.30 -18.38
CA GLY A 127 11.71 8.11 -18.34
C GLY A 127 10.54 7.42 -17.63
N HIS A 128 10.72 6.18 -17.17
CA HIS A 128 9.71 5.41 -16.46
C HIS A 128 10.16 5.15 -15.01
N PRO A 129 9.46 5.71 -14.00
CA PRO A 129 9.86 5.54 -12.61
C PRO A 129 9.76 4.06 -12.20
N SER A 130 10.85 3.54 -11.64
CA SER A 130 10.93 2.21 -11.04
C SER A 130 10.68 2.28 -9.53
N ILE A 131 10.33 1.16 -8.91
CA ILE A 131 9.82 1.10 -7.53
C ILE A 131 10.77 0.28 -6.66
N LEU A 132 11.05 0.79 -5.46
CA LEU A 132 11.83 0.11 -4.43
C LEU A 132 10.98 -0.09 -3.17
N ILE A 133 10.73 -1.32 -2.75
CA ILE A 133 9.99 -1.65 -1.51
C ILE A 133 10.91 -2.32 -0.49
N ARG A 134 11.00 -1.73 0.70
CA ARG A 134 11.68 -2.32 1.86
C ARG A 134 10.71 -3.26 2.57
N ASN A 135 11.10 -4.51 2.75
CA ASN A 135 10.29 -5.52 3.43
C ASN A 135 10.79 -5.77 4.86
N PHE A 136 9.95 -6.42 5.68
CA PHE A 136 10.28 -6.78 7.06
C PHE A 136 11.44 -7.77 7.16
N ALA A 137 11.98 -7.94 8.38
CA ALA A 137 13.15 -8.78 8.64
C ALA A 137 13.03 -10.17 7.99
N ASN A 138 14.14 -10.62 7.41
CA ASN A 138 14.26 -11.88 6.66
C ASN A 138 13.43 -11.96 5.35
N GLN A 139 12.87 -10.84 4.89
CA GLN A 139 12.36 -10.70 3.53
C GLN A 139 13.29 -9.79 2.73
N MET A 140 13.72 -10.26 1.56
CA MET A 140 14.56 -9.45 0.67
C MET A 140 13.83 -8.17 0.24
N LEU A 141 14.60 -7.14 -0.02
CA LEU A 141 14.13 -5.89 -0.59
C LEU A 141 13.60 -6.15 -2.02
N SER A 142 12.46 -5.57 -2.38
CA SER A 142 11.90 -5.72 -3.73
C SER A 142 12.28 -4.51 -4.59
N MET A 143 12.90 -4.75 -5.75
CA MET A 143 13.09 -3.75 -6.78
C MET A 143 12.26 -4.15 -7.99
N TYR A 144 11.41 -3.25 -8.48
CA TYR A 144 10.59 -3.44 -9.68
C TYR A 144 11.02 -2.42 -10.72
N HIS A 145 11.59 -2.90 -11.82
CA HIS A 145 11.92 -2.06 -12.96
C HIS A 145 10.68 -1.86 -13.82
N ASN A 146 10.41 -0.63 -14.24
CA ASN A 146 9.28 -0.29 -15.10
C ASN A 146 9.71 -0.39 -16.57
N GLU A 147 9.06 -1.28 -17.33
CA GLU A 147 9.39 -1.59 -18.73
C GLU A 147 8.59 -0.77 -19.76
N GLY A 148 7.67 0.10 -19.30
CA GLY A 148 6.79 0.92 -20.16
C GLY A 148 5.39 0.35 -20.36
#